data_AF-A0A8H3A617-F1
#
_entry.id   AF-A0A8H3A617-F1
#
_cell.length_a   1.000
_cell.length_b   1.000
_cell.length_c   1.000
_cell.angle_alpha   90.00
_cell.angle_beta   90.00
_cell.angle_gamma   90.00
#
_symmetry.space_group_name_H-M   'P 1'
#
loop_
_entity.id
_entity.type
_entity.pdbx_description
1 polymer ?
#
loop_
_entity_poly.entity_id
_entity_poly.type
_entity_poly.pdbx_seq_one_letter_code
_entity_poly.pdbx_strand_id
1 'polypeptide(L)'
;MKDTTDTYTLIVRDRFFKLTKAQMEQDAPNYFTSHFLDSSGGCATRILEISRDPVLFELVLKYLNGYHIFPIHPALVPSGCTAETALGDLRADAEFYKLDGLVSLCKSKESPKSTVRFTSNQMVVITGYFNSTADGVAPAEDFEQYISRFCPTLLSKDQYKTVSSNMLTLASAIPSQISRFLIVNGWSERIARAVVKRDMNSVDRWELLGWKRDVSTPGVRHVILFVKLWTAPGFSIN
;
A
#
# COMPACT_ATOMS: atom_id res chain seq x y z
N MET A 1 18.24 -40.07 -3.64
CA MET A 1 17.15 -39.10 -3.40
C MET A 1 17.81 -37.72 -3.31
N LYS A 2 17.77 -36.91 -4.37
CA LYS A 2 18.28 -35.53 -4.36
C LYS A 2 17.08 -34.63 -4.08
N ASP A 3 16.93 -34.20 -2.84
CA ASP A 3 15.93 -33.21 -2.47
C ASP A 3 16.50 -31.82 -2.78
N THR A 4 16.45 -31.44 -4.06
CA THR A 4 16.82 -30.08 -4.50
C THR A 4 15.55 -29.25 -4.56
N THR A 5 15.06 -28.81 -3.41
CA THR A 5 13.97 -27.83 -3.36
C THR A 5 14.56 -26.50 -3.85
N ASP A 6 14.26 -26.13 -5.09
CA ASP A 6 14.70 -24.87 -5.64
C ASP A 6 14.21 -23.71 -4.78
N THR A 7 15.15 -23.00 -4.16
CA THR A 7 14.88 -21.79 -3.39
C THR A 7 15.09 -20.54 -4.22
N TYR A 8 14.23 -19.56 -4.00
CA TYR A 8 14.20 -18.25 -4.62
C TYR A 8 14.34 -17.19 -3.53
N THR A 9 15.16 -16.18 -3.78
CA THR A 9 15.44 -15.12 -2.81
C THR A 9 14.54 -13.92 -3.08
N LEU A 10 13.86 -13.47 -2.05
CA LEU A 10 13.06 -12.26 -2.08
C LEU A 10 13.67 -11.24 -1.12
N ILE A 11 13.93 -10.04 -1.60
CA ILE A 11 14.46 -8.94 -0.81
C ILE A 11 13.30 -7.94 -0.64
N VAL A 12 12.75 -7.85 0.57
CA VAL A 12 11.71 -6.88 0.89
C VAL A 12 12.34 -5.76 1.72
N ARG A 13 12.56 -4.61 1.09
CA ARG A 13 13.43 -3.52 1.59
C ARG A 13 14.81 -4.06 1.99
N ASP A 14 15.09 -4.14 3.29
CA ASP A 14 16.37 -4.53 3.90
C ASP A 14 16.36 -5.97 4.41
N ARG A 15 15.25 -6.71 4.25
CA ARG A 15 15.08 -8.07 4.77
C ARG A 15 15.02 -9.11 3.68
N PHE A 16 15.75 -10.21 3.90
CA PHE A 16 15.84 -11.35 2.98
C PHE A 16 14.87 -12.45 3.40
N PHE A 17 14.09 -12.92 2.43
CA PHE A 17 13.17 -14.03 2.55
C PHE A 17 13.52 -15.09 1.52
N LYS A 18 13.20 -16.35 1.83
CA LYS A 18 13.36 -17.47 0.91
C LYS A 18 12.00 -18.07 0.63
N LEU A 19 11.74 -18.29 -0.65
CA LEU A 19 10.55 -19.00 -1.14
C LEU A 19 10.98 -20.28 -1.84
N THR A 20 10.18 -21.33 -1.73
CA THR A 20 10.27 -22.53 -2.56
C THR A 20 9.20 -22.48 -3.64
N LYS A 21 9.38 -23.27 -4.70
CA LYS A 21 8.35 -23.41 -5.74
C LYS A 21 6.98 -23.80 -5.15
N ALA A 22 6.95 -24.78 -4.25
CA ALA A 22 5.73 -25.25 -3.60
C ALA A 22 5.01 -24.14 -2.80
N GLN A 23 5.76 -23.29 -2.07
CA GLN A 23 5.19 -22.15 -1.36
C GLN A 23 4.56 -21.14 -2.32
N MET A 24 5.22 -20.86 -3.45
CA MET A 24 4.68 -19.93 -4.45
C MET A 24 3.44 -20.51 -5.14
N GLU A 25 3.34 -21.82 -5.29
CA GLU A 25 2.21 -22.49 -5.95
C GLU A 25 0.94 -22.58 -5.08
N GLN A 26 1.07 -22.36 -3.76
CA GLN A 26 -0.02 -22.47 -2.79
C GLN A 26 -1.26 -21.61 -3.12
N ASP A 27 -1.03 -20.42 -3.67
CA ASP A 27 -2.07 -19.46 -4.08
C ASP A 27 -1.73 -18.94 -5.49
N ALA A 28 -1.46 -19.87 -6.40
CA ALA A 28 -1.18 -19.57 -7.80
C ALA A 28 -2.47 -19.44 -8.63
N PRO A 29 -2.47 -18.65 -9.71
CA PRO A 29 -1.34 -17.85 -10.21
C PRO A 29 -1.16 -16.56 -9.40
N ASN A 30 0.09 -16.21 -9.12
CA ASN A 30 0.43 -15.00 -8.38
C ASN A 30 1.70 -14.30 -8.91
N TYR A 31 2.05 -13.17 -8.31
CA TYR A 31 3.21 -12.38 -8.68
C TYR A 31 4.52 -13.17 -8.63
N PHE A 32 4.72 -14.02 -7.61
CA PHE A 32 5.95 -14.80 -7.46
C PHE A 32 6.07 -15.89 -8.52
N THR A 33 5.01 -16.66 -8.75
CA THR A 33 4.98 -17.67 -9.84
C THR A 33 5.22 -17.03 -11.20
N SER A 34 4.64 -15.86 -11.47
CA SER A 34 4.83 -15.14 -12.73
C SER A 34 6.25 -14.58 -12.90
N HIS A 35 6.93 -14.26 -11.80
CA HIS A 35 8.25 -13.65 -11.83
C HIS A 35 9.37 -14.69 -11.82
N PHE A 36 9.28 -15.70 -10.97
CA PHE A 36 10.34 -16.68 -10.77
C PHE A 36 10.26 -17.87 -11.71
N LEU A 37 9.07 -18.16 -12.26
CA LEU A 37 8.86 -19.32 -13.12
C LEU A 37 8.65 -18.91 -14.58
N ASP A 38 9.27 -19.64 -15.51
CA ASP A 38 8.99 -19.51 -16.94
C ASP A 38 7.71 -20.27 -17.35
N SER A 39 7.35 -20.21 -18.63
CA SER A 39 6.16 -20.88 -19.18
C SER A 39 6.19 -22.41 -19.08
N SER A 40 7.36 -23.01 -18.86
CA SER A 40 7.54 -24.45 -18.60
C SER A 40 7.57 -24.79 -17.10
N GLY A 41 7.45 -23.79 -16.23
CA GLY A 41 7.58 -23.94 -14.77
C GLY A 41 9.03 -24.09 -14.30
N GLY A 42 10.01 -23.80 -15.18
CA GLY A 42 11.44 -23.71 -14.89
C GLY A 42 11.81 -22.38 -14.25
N CYS A 43 13.03 -22.25 -13.74
CA CYS A 43 13.49 -21.03 -13.06
C CYS A 43 13.87 -19.93 -14.07
N ALA A 44 13.09 -18.85 -14.11
CA ALA A 44 13.41 -17.65 -14.92
C ALA A 44 14.43 -16.73 -14.24
N THR A 45 14.33 -16.56 -12.92
CA THR A 45 15.25 -15.77 -12.08
C THR A 45 15.27 -16.33 -10.65
N ARG A 46 16.28 -15.95 -9.85
CA ARG A 46 16.45 -16.41 -8.47
C ARG A 46 16.36 -15.30 -7.42
N ILE A 47 16.30 -14.03 -7.85
CA ILE A 47 16.26 -12.87 -6.95
C ILE A 47 15.17 -11.91 -7.40
N LEU A 48 14.38 -11.40 -6.45
CA LEU A 48 13.36 -10.38 -6.66
C LEU A 48 13.42 -9.37 -5.51
N GLU A 49 13.48 -8.09 -5.85
CA GLU A 49 13.46 -6.99 -4.88
C GLU A 49 12.10 -6.31 -4.89
N ILE A 50 11.55 -6.06 -3.70
CA ILE A 50 10.21 -5.50 -3.51
C ILE A 50 10.24 -4.41 -2.44
N SER A 51 9.71 -3.23 -2.78
CA SER A 51 9.58 -2.09 -1.87
C SER A 51 8.29 -2.15 -1.05
N ARG A 52 8.08 -3.23 -0.28
CA ARG A 52 6.91 -3.43 0.61
C ARG A 52 7.31 -3.54 2.07
N ASP A 53 6.35 -3.68 2.98
CA ASP A 53 6.65 -3.76 4.41
C ASP A 53 7.13 -5.18 4.78
N PRO A 54 8.36 -5.34 5.31
CA PRO A 54 8.88 -6.66 5.58
C PRO A 54 8.24 -7.34 6.79
N VAL A 55 7.59 -6.60 7.71
CA VAL A 55 6.86 -7.19 8.84
C VAL A 55 5.55 -7.79 8.33
N LEU A 56 4.81 -7.08 7.47
CA LEU A 56 3.61 -7.63 6.83
C LEU A 56 3.95 -8.79 5.89
N PHE A 57 5.11 -8.75 5.24
CA PHE A 57 5.55 -9.87 4.41
C PHE A 57 5.73 -11.17 5.19
N GLU A 58 6.05 -11.13 6.49
CA GLU A 58 6.06 -12.34 7.32
C GLU A 58 4.69 -13.02 7.40
N LEU A 59 3.60 -12.25 7.40
CA LEU A 59 2.24 -12.79 7.36
C LEU A 59 1.96 -13.44 6.00
N VAL A 60 2.39 -12.81 4.91
CA VAL A 60 2.30 -13.39 3.56
C VAL A 60 3.06 -14.72 3.50
N LEU A 61 4.30 -14.76 4.02
CA LEU A 61 5.10 -15.98 4.03
C LEU A 61 4.46 -17.09 4.89
N LYS A 62 3.90 -16.74 6.06
CA LYS A 62 3.15 -17.71 6.89
C LYS A 62 1.93 -18.26 6.15
N TYR A 63 1.20 -17.40 5.45
CA TYR A 63 0.07 -17.82 4.61
C TYR A 63 0.50 -18.78 3.49
N LEU A 64 1.57 -18.46 2.75
CA LEU A 64 2.10 -19.33 1.69
C LEU A 64 2.66 -20.66 2.22
N ASN A 65 2.99 -20.72 3.51
CA ASN A 65 3.32 -21.96 4.23
C ASN A 65 2.09 -22.76 4.69
N GLY A 66 0.87 -22.27 4.42
CA GLY A 66 -0.39 -22.90 4.85
C GLY A 66 -0.79 -22.61 6.30
N TYR A 67 -0.13 -21.68 6.99
CA TYR A 67 -0.53 -21.33 8.36
C TYR A 67 -1.78 -20.45 8.40
N HIS A 68 -2.55 -20.60 9.48
CA HIS A 68 -3.62 -19.67 9.81
C HIS A 68 -3.02 -18.40 10.40
N ILE A 69 -3.23 -17.27 9.74
CA ILE A 69 -2.62 -15.98 10.12
C ILE A 69 -3.56 -15.03 10.88
N PHE A 70 -4.81 -15.45 11.09
CA PHE A 70 -5.82 -14.66 11.79
C PHE A 70 -6.27 -15.35 13.10
N PRO A 71 -6.55 -14.58 14.18
CA PRO A 71 -6.34 -13.13 14.30
C PRO A 71 -4.85 -12.76 14.21
N ILE A 72 -4.54 -11.55 13.71
CA ILE A 72 -3.15 -11.13 13.52
C ILE A 72 -2.47 -11.07 14.89
N HIS A 73 -1.39 -11.83 15.04
CA HIS A 73 -0.63 -11.83 16.28
C HIS A 73 -0.01 -10.44 16.52
N PRO A 74 -0.07 -9.87 17.75
CA PRO A 74 0.43 -8.51 18.02
C PRO A 74 1.88 -8.27 17.62
N ALA A 75 2.75 -9.27 17.77
CA ALA A 75 4.16 -9.18 17.35
C ALA A 75 4.39 -9.07 15.83
N LEU A 76 3.35 -9.31 15.02
CA LEU A 76 3.37 -9.21 13.56
C LEU A 76 2.59 -7.99 13.06
N VAL A 77 2.18 -7.12 13.97
CA VAL A 77 1.61 -5.81 13.64
C VAL A 77 2.78 -4.83 13.51
N PRO A 78 2.94 -4.15 12.36
CA PRO A 78 3.97 -3.13 12.21
C PRO A 78 3.92 -2.08 13.32
N SER A 79 5.07 -1.56 13.72
CA SER A 79 5.13 -0.49 14.75
C SER A 79 4.28 0.71 14.34
N GLY A 80 3.46 1.22 15.26
CA GLY A 80 2.52 2.32 14.99
C GLY A 80 1.18 1.90 14.36
N CYS A 81 1.03 0.63 13.96
CA CYS A 81 -0.23 0.10 13.45
C CYS A 81 -1.08 -0.56 14.56
N THR A 82 -2.40 -0.57 14.36
CA THR A 82 -3.33 -1.46 15.07
C THR A 82 -3.56 -2.72 14.23
N ALA A 83 -4.14 -3.77 14.84
CA ALA A 83 -4.47 -5.01 14.13
C ALA A 83 -5.42 -4.78 12.94
N GLU A 84 -6.35 -3.83 13.06
CA GLU A 84 -7.29 -3.46 11.99
C GLU A 84 -6.57 -2.79 10.82
N THR A 85 -5.64 -1.87 11.09
CA THR A 85 -4.82 -1.27 10.02
C THR A 85 -3.88 -2.29 9.40
N ALA A 86 -3.30 -3.20 10.17
CA ALA A 86 -2.46 -4.28 9.65
C ALA A 86 -3.26 -5.24 8.76
N LEU A 87 -4.52 -5.53 9.08
CA LEU A 87 -5.43 -6.30 8.22
C LEU A 87 -5.66 -5.58 6.88
N GLY A 88 -5.93 -4.27 6.91
CA GLY A 88 -6.14 -3.47 5.70
C GLY A 88 -4.88 -3.36 4.83
N ASP A 89 -3.71 -3.19 5.45
CA ASP A 89 -2.42 -3.14 4.75
C ASP A 89 -2.02 -4.51 4.20
N LEU A 90 -2.24 -5.59 4.96
CA LEU A 90 -2.03 -6.95 4.48
C LEU A 90 -2.91 -7.27 3.26
N ARG A 91 -4.17 -6.79 3.24
CA ARG A 91 -5.03 -6.93 2.06
C ARG A 91 -4.45 -6.21 0.83
N ALA A 92 -3.95 -4.99 1.01
CA ALA A 92 -3.33 -4.23 -0.08
C ALA A 92 -2.07 -4.92 -0.62
N ASP A 93 -1.26 -5.51 0.26
CA ASP A 93 -0.09 -6.29 -0.14
C ASP A 93 -0.49 -7.61 -0.82
N ALA A 94 -1.54 -8.29 -0.34
CA ALA A 94 -2.09 -9.48 -0.99
C ALA A 94 -2.60 -9.19 -2.42
N GLU A 95 -3.26 -8.04 -2.63
CA GLU A 95 -3.68 -7.56 -3.95
C GLU A 95 -2.46 -7.28 -4.86
N PHE A 96 -1.42 -6.66 -4.32
CA PHE A 96 -0.17 -6.43 -5.05
C PHE A 96 0.51 -7.74 -5.48
N TYR A 97 0.58 -8.72 -4.58
CA TYR A 97 1.16 -10.03 -4.86
C TYR A 97 0.24 -10.93 -5.69
N LYS A 98 -1.00 -10.51 -5.98
CA LYS A 98 -2.03 -11.30 -6.66
C LYS A 98 -2.31 -12.63 -5.95
N LEU A 99 -2.45 -12.58 -4.63
CA LEU A 99 -2.78 -13.73 -3.77
C LEU A 99 -4.28 -13.73 -3.50
N ASP A 100 -5.07 -14.19 -4.47
CA ASP A 100 -6.54 -14.07 -4.44
C ASP A 100 -7.17 -14.78 -3.24
N GLY A 101 -6.60 -15.92 -2.81
CA GLY A 101 -7.00 -16.61 -1.60
C GLY A 101 -6.76 -15.76 -0.34
N LEU A 102 -5.60 -15.11 -0.24
CA LEU A 102 -5.27 -14.23 0.89
C LEU A 102 -6.15 -12.97 0.88
N VAL A 103 -6.43 -12.39 -0.29
CA VAL A 103 -7.36 -11.25 -0.43
C VAL A 103 -8.74 -11.64 0.09
N SER A 104 -9.26 -12.80 -0.31
CA SER A 104 -10.56 -13.31 0.13
C SER A 104 -10.59 -13.56 1.64
N LEU A 105 -9.50 -14.12 2.18
CA LEU A 105 -9.35 -14.35 3.62
C LEU A 105 -9.37 -13.03 4.39
N CYS A 106 -8.63 -12.01 3.94
CA CYS A 106 -8.63 -10.68 4.58
C CYS A 106 -10.04 -10.07 4.59
N LYS A 107 -10.74 -10.09 3.44
CA LYS A 107 -12.13 -9.59 3.33
C LYS A 107 -13.09 -10.30 4.29
N SER A 108 -12.91 -11.60 4.52
CA SER A 108 -13.74 -12.36 5.46
C SER A 108 -13.54 -11.98 6.93
N LYS A 109 -12.39 -11.38 7.26
CA LYS A 109 -12.01 -10.96 8.62
C LYS A 109 -12.24 -9.48 8.86
N GLU A 110 -12.48 -8.70 7.82
CA GLU A 110 -13.03 -7.36 7.99
C GLU A 110 -14.38 -7.52 8.69
N SER A 111 -14.49 -7.04 9.93
CA SER A 111 -15.78 -6.92 10.60
C SER A 111 -16.72 -6.16 9.67
N PRO A 112 -18.03 -6.49 9.61
CA PRO A 112 -18.99 -5.60 8.97
C PRO A 112 -18.85 -4.24 9.65
N LYS A 113 -18.18 -3.32 8.96
CA LYS A 113 -18.04 -1.93 9.36
C LYS A 113 -19.45 -1.48 9.64
N SER A 114 -19.67 -0.86 10.81
CA SER A 114 -20.99 -0.34 11.18
C SER A 114 -21.54 0.34 9.92
N THR A 115 -22.73 -0.08 9.49
CA THR A 115 -23.35 0.43 8.27
C THR A 115 -23.77 1.87 8.53
N VAL A 116 -22.82 2.77 8.74
CA VAL A 116 -23.01 4.18 8.51
C VAL A 116 -23.47 4.22 7.07
N ARG A 117 -24.76 4.47 6.87
CA ARG A 117 -25.29 4.76 5.55
C ARG A 117 -24.52 5.98 5.07
N PHE A 118 -23.52 5.76 4.23
CA PHE A 118 -22.78 6.84 3.60
C PHE A 118 -23.77 7.58 2.70
N THR A 119 -24.27 8.72 3.17
CA THR A 119 -25.23 9.54 2.42
C THR A 119 -24.50 10.55 1.54
N SER A 120 -23.20 10.76 1.76
CA SER A 120 -22.42 11.76 1.02
C SER A 120 -20.96 11.34 0.81
N ASN A 121 -20.37 11.89 -0.24
CA ASN A 121 -18.93 11.80 -0.49
C ASN A 121 -18.32 13.20 -0.40
N GLN A 122 -17.21 13.31 0.31
CA GLN A 122 -16.44 14.54 0.43
C GLN A 122 -15.12 14.38 -0.33
N MET A 123 -14.66 15.49 -0.91
CA MET A 123 -13.35 15.56 -1.55
C MET A 123 -12.40 16.22 -0.57
N VAL A 124 -11.28 15.56 -0.29
CA VAL A 124 -10.24 16.09 0.58
C VAL A 124 -8.94 16.14 -0.21
N VAL A 125 -8.19 17.22 0.01
CA VAL A 125 -6.79 17.28 -0.40
C VAL A 125 -5.91 17.14 0.83
N ILE A 126 -4.90 16.30 0.76
CA ILE A 126 -3.89 16.17 1.80
C ILE A 126 -2.60 16.77 1.26
N THR A 127 -2.14 17.85 1.89
CA THR A 127 -0.96 18.59 1.45
C THR A 127 0.13 18.52 2.50
N GLY A 128 1.37 18.31 2.08
CA GLY A 128 2.52 18.30 2.98
C GLY A 128 3.83 18.21 2.20
N TYR A 129 4.93 18.01 2.92
CA TYR A 129 6.24 17.87 2.30
C TYR A 129 7.15 16.91 3.08
N PHE A 130 8.13 16.35 2.36
CA PHE A 130 9.22 15.58 2.94
C PHE A 130 10.52 15.81 2.16
N ASN A 131 11.65 15.57 2.81
CA ASN A 131 12.96 15.47 2.19
C ASN A 131 13.05 14.16 1.42
N SER A 132 13.42 14.21 0.15
CA SER A 132 13.50 13.03 -0.72
C SER A 132 14.93 12.56 -0.93
N THR A 133 15.06 11.27 -1.25
CA THR A 133 16.29 10.68 -1.81
C THR A 133 16.71 11.38 -3.10
N ALA A 134 17.96 11.15 -3.54
CA ALA A 134 18.53 11.81 -4.73
C ALA A 134 17.72 11.53 -6.02
N ASP A 135 17.05 10.38 -6.10
CA ASP A 135 16.16 10.03 -7.22
C ASP A 135 14.79 10.74 -7.15
N GLY A 136 14.48 11.40 -6.03
CA GLY A 136 13.27 12.17 -5.82
C GLY A 136 12.00 11.35 -5.59
N VAL A 137 12.11 10.04 -5.44
CA VAL A 137 10.96 9.12 -5.43
C VAL A 137 10.46 8.86 -4.02
N ALA A 138 11.38 8.56 -3.11
CA ALA A 138 11.09 8.13 -1.75
C ALA A 138 11.46 9.22 -0.72
N PRO A 139 10.80 9.23 0.45
CA PRO A 139 11.25 10.00 1.60
C PRO A 139 12.63 9.53 2.06
N ALA A 140 13.48 10.48 2.46
CA ALA A 140 14.80 10.27 3.07
C ALA A 140 14.79 10.55 4.58
N GLU A 141 13.61 10.70 5.18
CA GLU A 141 13.41 10.96 6.60
C GLU A 141 12.40 9.95 7.19
N ASP A 142 12.38 9.84 8.52
CA ASP A 142 11.51 8.91 9.24
C ASP A 142 10.02 9.22 9.02
N PHE A 143 9.22 8.16 8.90
CA PHE A 143 7.80 8.27 8.56
C PHE A 143 7.01 9.12 9.56
N GLU A 144 7.20 8.89 10.86
CA GLU A 144 6.46 9.58 11.92
C GLU A 144 6.84 11.07 11.98
N GLN A 145 8.09 11.39 11.63
CA GLN A 145 8.56 12.77 11.60
C GLN A 145 7.85 13.58 10.50
N TYR A 146 7.83 13.08 9.27
CA TYR A 146 7.30 13.87 8.16
C TYR A 146 5.78 13.83 8.06
N ILE A 147 5.13 12.75 8.51
CA ILE A 147 3.65 12.63 8.43
C ILE A 147 2.95 13.71 9.26
N SER A 148 3.59 14.20 10.33
CA SER A 148 3.12 15.33 11.13
C SER A 148 2.91 16.62 10.32
N ARG A 149 3.58 16.76 9.17
CA ARG A 149 3.54 17.96 8.31
C ARG A 149 2.48 17.89 7.21
N PHE A 150 1.75 16.77 7.12
CA PHE A 150 0.68 16.61 6.14
C PHE A 150 -0.65 17.00 6.76
N CYS A 151 -1.39 17.89 6.11
CA CYS A 151 -2.67 18.40 6.60
C CYS A 151 -3.79 18.15 5.59
N PRO A 152 -4.96 17.64 6.02
CA PRO A 152 -6.13 17.50 5.17
C PRO A 152 -6.92 18.82 5.07
N THR A 153 -7.51 19.08 3.91
CA THR A 153 -8.41 20.22 3.66
C THR A 153 -9.60 19.75 2.84
N LEU A 154 -10.83 20.05 3.31
CA LEU A 154 -12.06 19.78 2.58
C LEU A 154 -12.17 20.68 1.35
N LEU A 155 -12.61 20.11 0.23
CA LEU A 155 -12.82 20.81 -1.02
C LEU A 155 -14.28 20.71 -1.44
N SER A 156 -14.82 21.83 -1.93
CA SER A 156 -16.04 21.81 -2.72
C SER A 156 -15.79 21.09 -4.06
N LYS A 157 -16.86 20.65 -4.74
CA LYS A 157 -16.76 19.99 -6.04
C LYS A 157 -16.04 20.86 -7.09
N ASP A 158 -16.25 22.17 -7.06
CA ASP A 158 -15.65 23.09 -8.02
C ASP A 158 -14.18 23.37 -7.69
N GLN A 159 -13.85 23.51 -6.40
CA GLN A 159 -12.45 23.60 -5.97
C GLN A 159 -11.68 22.35 -6.40
N TYR A 160 -12.24 21.16 -6.16
CA TYR A 160 -11.62 19.91 -6.56
C TYR A 160 -11.31 19.87 -8.06
N LYS A 161 -12.28 20.17 -8.93
CA LYS A 161 -12.06 20.18 -10.38
C LYS A 161 -10.91 21.10 -10.79
N THR A 162 -10.82 22.28 -10.17
CA THR A 162 -9.75 23.24 -10.44
C THR A 162 -8.40 22.69 -9.99
N VAL A 163 -8.30 22.21 -8.75
CA VAL A 163 -7.01 21.80 -8.17
C VAL A 163 -6.55 20.43 -8.63
N SER A 164 -7.43 19.54 -9.10
CA SER A 164 -7.09 18.19 -9.57
C SER A 164 -6.60 18.16 -11.02
N SER A 165 -6.66 19.28 -11.74
CA SER A 165 -6.17 19.40 -13.11
C SER A 165 -4.72 18.90 -13.23
N ASN A 166 -4.43 18.01 -14.18
CA ASN A 166 -3.09 17.40 -14.37
C ASN A 166 -2.57 16.59 -13.16
N MET A 167 -3.43 16.10 -12.28
CA MET A 167 -2.99 15.13 -11.27
C MET A 167 -2.51 13.84 -11.95
N LEU A 168 -1.51 13.22 -11.37
CA LEU A 168 -1.04 11.89 -11.75
C LEU A 168 -1.94 10.84 -11.12
N THR A 169 -2.23 9.80 -11.90
CA THR A 169 -2.91 8.59 -11.44
C THR A 169 -2.08 7.38 -11.86
N LEU A 170 -2.37 6.19 -11.32
CA LEU A 170 -1.75 4.96 -11.82
C LEU A 170 -1.99 4.76 -13.33
N ALA A 171 -3.16 5.16 -13.84
CA ALA A 171 -3.48 5.10 -15.27
C ALA A 171 -2.66 6.10 -16.11
N SER A 172 -2.06 7.12 -15.50
CA SER A 172 -1.18 8.07 -16.17
C SER A 172 0.24 7.53 -16.40
N ALA A 173 0.56 6.34 -15.88
CA ALA A 173 1.90 5.76 -16.00
C ALA A 173 2.19 5.26 -17.43
N ILE A 174 3.26 5.77 -18.03
CA ILE A 174 3.83 5.17 -19.25
C ILE A 174 4.62 3.90 -18.90
N PRO A 175 4.71 2.89 -19.79
CA PRO A 175 5.33 1.60 -19.47
C PRO A 175 6.74 1.70 -18.89
N SER A 176 7.56 2.64 -19.39
CA SER A 176 8.95 2.84 -18.92
C SER A 176 9.06 3.45 -17.51
N GLN A 177 7.98 3.99 -16.96
CA GLN A 177 7.95 4.63 -15.63
C GLN A 177 7.03 3.90 -14.64
N ILE A 178 6.47 2.75 -15.02
CA ILE A 178 5.44 2.06 -14.22
C ILE A 178 5.95 1.71 -12.82
N SER A 179 7.19 1.23 -12.69
CA SER A 179 7.80 0.90 -11.40
C SER A 179 7.90 2.12 -10.49
N ARG A 180 8.28 3.28 -11.04
CA ARG A 180 8.32 4.55 -10.31
C ARG A 180 6.92 4.97 -9.87
N PHE A 181 5.92 4.89 -10.75
CA PHE A 181 4.54 5.22 -10.41
C PHE A 181 3.97 4.33 -9.30
N LEU A 182 4.29 3.03 -9.32
CA LEU A 182 3.87 2.10 -8.26
C LEU A 182 4.49 2.44 -6.91
N ILE A 183 5.80 2.76 -6.88
CA ILE A 183 6.48 3.19 -5.64
C ILE A 183 5.85 4.49 -5.11
N VAL A 184 5.66 5.47 -6.00
CA VAL A 184 5.03 6.75 -5.68
C VAL A 184 3.62 6.55 -5.13
N ASN A 185 2.81 5.70 -5.77
CA ASN A 185 1.46 5.37 -5.35
C ASN A 185 1.46 4.73 -3.95
N GLY A 186 2.33 3.75 -3.70
CA GLY A 186 2.43 3.09 -2.39
C GLY A 186 2.76 4.07 -1.27
N TRP A 187 3.67 5.03 -1.49
CA TRP A 187 3.95 6.09 -0.52
C TRP A 187 2.76 7.04 -0.33
N SER A 188 2.11 7.44 -1.42
CA SER A 188 0.93 8.31 -1.38
C SER A 188 -0.22 7.66 -0.60
N GLU A 189 -0.49 6.37 -0.82
CA GLU A 189 -1.50 5.62 -0.07
C GLU A 189 -1.15 5.52 1.42
N ARG A 190 0.12 5.24 1.74
CA ARG A 190 0.59 5.18 3.13
C ARG A 190 0.38 6.51 3.85
N ILE A 191 0.71 7.63 3.20
CA ILE A 191 0.48 8.99 3.74
C ILE A 191 -1.02 9.23 3.93
N ALA A 192 -1.84 8.98 2.90
CA ALA A 192 -3.28 9.19 2.97
C ALA A 192 -3.92 8.37 4.11
N ARG A 193 -3.53 7.10 4.25
CA ARG A 193 -4.01 6.23 5.33
C ARG A 193 -3.69 6.81 6.71
N ALA A 194 -2.44 7.23 6.92
CA ALA A 194 -2.00 7.75 8.21
C ALA A 194 -2.72 9.05 8.58
N VAL A 195 -2.87 9.98 7.62
CA VAL A 195 -3.60 11.24 7.84
C VAL A 195 -5.10 11.00 8.05
N VAL A 196 -5.73 10.12 7.27
CA VAL A 196 -7.15 9.75 7.49
C VAL A 196 -7.35 9.15 8.87
N LYS A 197 -6.47 8.24 9.30
CA LYS A 197 -6.55 7.67 10.65
C LYS A 197 -6.38 8.73 11.75
N ARG A 198 -5.48 9.69 11.56
CA ARG A 198 -5.17 10.74 12.54
C ARG A 198 -6.29 11.78 12.65
N ASP A 199 -6.69 12.36 11.53
CA ASP A 199 -7.55 13.56 11.51
C ASP A 199 -9.01 13.27 11.13
N MET A 200 -9.28 12.06 10.61
CA MET A 200 -10.57 11.67 10.05
C MET A 200 -10.93 10.25 10.51
N ASN A 201 -10.68 9.95 11.80
CA ASN A 201 -10.79 8.63 12.40
C ASN A 201 -12.19 7.98 12.29
N SER A 202 -13.23 8.77 12.04
CA SER A 202 -14.60 8.31 11.78
C SER A 202 -14.84 7.83 10.34
N VAL A 203 -13.85 7.98 9.44
CA VAL A 203 -13.95 7.62 8.03
C VAL A 203 -13.37 6.23 7.79
N ASP A 204 -14.26 5.26 7.64
CA ASP A 204 -13.87 3.87 7.36
C ASP A 204 -13.60 3.57 5.89
N ARG A 205 -14.08 4.43 4.98
CA ARG A 205 -13.98 4.20 3.53
C ARG A 205 -13.48 5.45 2.83
N TRP A 206 -12.34 5.29 2.18
CA TRP A 206 -11.69 6.33 1.39
C TRP A 206 -10.96 5.72 0.19
N GLU A 207 -10.64 6.57 -0.78
CA GLU A 207 -9.92 6.20 -2.00
C GLU A 207 -8.95 7.30 -2.39
N LEU A 208 -7.69 6.95 -2.66
CA LEU A 208 -6.73 7.86 -3.27
C LEU A 208 -7.02 7.95 -4.78
N LEU A 209 -7.45 9.12 -5.23
CA LEU A 209 -7.80 9.35 -6.64
C LEU A 209 -6.60 9.72 -7.50
N GLY A 210 -5.56 10.30 -6.90
CA GLY A 210 -4.38 10.75 -7.59
C GLY A 210 -3.52 11.66 -6.73
N TRP A 211 -2.44 12.15 -7.30
CA TRP A 211 -1.49 13.01 -6.60
C TRP A 211 -0.84 14.03 -7.54
N LYS A 212 -0.33 15.11 -6.95
CA LYS A 212 0.67 15.98 -7.57
C LYS A 212 1.90 15.99 -6.70
N ARG A 213 3.05 16.13 -7.35
CA ARG A 213 4.31 16.38 -6.68
C ARG A 213 4.97 17.56 -7.34
N ASP A 214 5.42 18.50 -6.52
CA ASP A 214 6.18 19.65 -6.97
C ASP A 214 7.57 19.63 -6.32
N VAL A 215 8.55 20.13 -7.06
CA VAL A 215 9.92 20.34 -6.59
C VAL A 215 10.06 21.83 -6.32
N SER A 216 9.59 22.28 -5.16
CA SER A 216 9.76 23.67 -4.72
C SER A 216 11.22 23.98 -4.39
N THR A 217 12.00 22.99 -3.96
CA THR A 217 13.42 23.11 -3.61
C THR A 217 14.14 21.79 -3.89
N PRO A 218 15.40 21.79 -4.37
CA PRO A 218 16.19 20.56 -4.51
C PRO A 218 16.19 19.77 -3.19
N GLY A 219 15.90 18.47 -3.27
CA GLY A 219 15.82 17.59 -2.09
C GLY A 219 14.53 17.66 -1.28
N VAL A 220 13.62 18.63 -1.52
CA VAL A 220 12.31 18.69 -0.88
C VAL A 220 11.22 18.32 -1.89
N ARG A 221 10.24 17.54 -1.47
CA ARG A 221 9.07 17.17 -2.27
C ARG A 221 7.83 17.71 -1.61
N HIS A 222 7.15 18.63 -2.30
CA HIS A 222 5.81 19.03 -1.92
C HIS A 222 4.81 18.07 -2.55
N VAL A 223 3.90 17.53 -1.75
CA VAL A 223 2.98 16.48 -2.16
C VAL A 223 1.56 16.92 -1.89
N ILE A 224 0.70 16.73 -2.89
CA ILE A 224 -0.72 17.01 -2.85
C ILE A 224 -1.44 15.71 -3.21
N LEU A 225 -2.19 15.14 -2.29
CA LEU A 225 -2.93 13.90 -2.50
C LEU A 225 -4.42 14.21 -2.59
N PHE A 226 -5.08 13.66 -3.60
CA PHE A 226 -6.52 13.83 -3.80
C PHE A 226 -7.24 12.59 -3.29
N VAL A 227 -8.04 12.77 -2.26
CA VAL A 227 -8.71 11.66 -1.56
C VAL A 227 -10.21 11.86 -1.59
N LYS A 228 -10.93 10.80 -1.93
CA LYS A 228 -12.38 10.74 -1.79
C LYS A 228 -12.73 10.03 -0.51
N LEU A 229 -13.59 10.64 0.29
CA LEU A 229 -14.10 10.07 1.54
C LEU A 229 -15.58 9.74 1.37
N TRP A 230 -16.00 8.58 1.88
CA TRP A 230 -17.41 8.29 2.09
C TRP A 230 -17.74 8.59 3.55
N THR A 231 -18.68 9.50 3.78
CA THR A 231 -18.87 10.12 5.10
C THR A 231 -20.32 10.07 5.55
N ALA A 232 -20.52 10.08 6.87
CA ALA A 232 -21.81 10.31 7.49
C ALA A 232 -22.28 11.77 7.28
N PRO A 233 -23.59 12.07 7.42
CA PRO A 233 -24.05 13.46 7.51
C PRO A 233 -23.32 14.23 8.61
N GLY A 234 -22.91 15.48 8.33
CA GLY A 234 -22.28 16.36 9.33
C GLY A 234 -20.79 16.10 9.61
N PHE A 235 -20.10 15.35 8.76
CA PHE A 235 -18.67 15.10 8.89
C PHE A 235 -17.84 16.40 8.90
N SER A 236 -16.90 16.46 9.84
CA SER A 236 -15.84 17.47 9.92
C SER A 236 -14.48 16.78 10.14
N ILE A 237 -13.42 17.45 9.70
CA ILE A 237 -12.05 17.07 10.06
C ILE A 237 -11.84 17.43 11.54
N ASN A 238 -11.13 16.57 12.28
CA ASN A 238 -10.80 16.78 13.70
C ASN A 238 -9.79 17.91 13.93
#